data_AF-A0A523V4U5-F1
#
_entry.id   AF-A0A523V4U5-F1
#
_cell.length_a   1.000
_cell.length_b   1.000
_cell.length_c   1.000
_cell.angle_alpha   90.00
_cell.angle_beta   90.00
_cell.angle_gamma   90.00
#
_symmetry.space_group_name_H-M   'P 1'
#
loop_
_entity.id
_entity.type
_entity.pdbx_description
1 polymer ?
#
loop_
_entity_poly.entity_id
_entity_poly.type
_entity_poly.pdbx_seq_one_letter_code
_entity_poly.pdbx_strand_id
1 'polypeptide(L)'
;YGTAEEAHTLGQAQLDYYHRLADESPRVRLISSHGDLEETLHTWEGENPQVGILPILEGADPIREPAEAEMWFERGLRGIGLAWRAGSRYAGGDGQPGRLTDSGRELLEVMANLGLMLDVSHLAEESLQEALDRFAGPIIASHSNPRARVEGPRQLSDEMIRRLAERGAVMGIVPFNPFLKNGWRKGDPRDGITAATVAGAIDHVCQVVGDDLHVGLGSDFDGGFGAESAPAGFDTIADLQRLGDALSEMGYGEEQIAAVLAGNWLRLLRESLPE
;
A
#
# COMPACT_ATOMS: atom_id res chain seq x y z
N TYR A 1 -1.39 -5.33 -20.86
CA TYR A 1 -0.39 -6.19 -21.54
C TYR A 1 -1.00 -7.57 -21.76
N GLY A 2 -0.53 -8.30 -22.77
CA GLY A 2 -0.91 -9.69 -23.06
C GLY A 2 0.22 -10.70 -22.83
N THR A 3 1.46 -10.24 -22.62
CA THR A 3 2.63 -11.09 -22.36
C THR A 3 3.50 -10.51 -21.24
N ALA A 4 4.39 -11.34 -20.66
CA ALA A 4 5.36 -10.89 -19.68
C ALA A 4 6.35 -9.85 -20.25
N GLU A 5 6.70 -9.94 -21.54
CA GLU A 5 7.57 -8.97 -22.22
C GLU A 5 6.90 -7.61 -22.36
N GLU A 6 5.62 -7.59 -22.70
CA GLU A 6 4.83 -6.36 -22.75
C GLU A 6 4.66 -5.75 -21.36
N ALA A 7 4.39 -6.57 -20.33
CA ALA A 7 4.30 -6.12 -18.95
C ALA A 7 5.63 -5.49 -18.48
N HIS A 8 6.74 -6.17 -18.76
CA HIS A 8 8.09 -5.69 -18.47
C HIS A 8 8.34 -4.34 -19.13
N THR A 9 8.10 -4.23 -20.43
CA THR A 9 8.29 -2.98 -21.19
C THR A 9 7.46 -1.83 -20.61
N LEU A 10 6.18 -2.07 -20.28
CA LEU A 10 5.31 -1.04 -19.70
C LEU A 10 5.74 -0.65 -18.29
N GLY A 11 6.10 -1.61 -17.43
CA GLY A 11 6.58 -1.32 -16.09
C GLY A 11 7.90 -0.53 -16.11
N GLN A 12 8.82 -0.87 -17.02
CA GLN A 12 10.08 -0.13 -17.19
C GLN A 12 9.80 1.31 -17.63
N ALA A 13 8.87 1.51 -18.58
CA ALA A 13 8.47 2.84 -19.05
C ALA A 13 7.76 3.69 -17.97
N GLN A 14 6.99 3.06 -17.07
CA GLN A 14 6.41 3.77 -15.91
C GLN A 14 7.50 4.20 -14.92
N LEU A 15 8.46 3.32 -14.63
CA LEU A 15 9.58 3.69 -13.76
C LEU A 15 10.43 4.81 -14.39
N ASP A 16 10.68 4.76 -15.71
CA ASP A 16 11.35 5.83 -16.46
C ASP A 16 10.63 7.18 -16.35
N TYR A 17 9.30 7.18 -16.31
CA TYR A 17 8.51 8.40 -16.11
C TYR A 17 8.80 9.04 -14.75
N TYR A 18 8.86 8.25 -13.67
CA TYR A 18 9.13 8.76 -12.34
C TYR A 18 10.57 9.26 -12.17
N HIS A 19 11.55 8.59 -12.78
CA HIS A 19 12.93 9.10 -12.86
C HIS A 19 12.98 10.45 -13.55
N ARG A 20 12.38 10.56 -14.74
CA ARG A 20 12.32 11.82 -15.47
C ARG A 20 11.59 12.92 -14.70
N LEU A 21 10.51 12.58 -14.00
CA LEU A 21 9.76 13.54 -13.18
C LEU A 21 10.63 14.10 -12.05
N ALA A 22 11.41 13.25 -11.37
CA ALA A 22 12.33 13.69 -10.33
C ALA A 22 13.51 14.51 -10.90
N ASP A 23 14.01 14.16 -12.09
CA ASP A 23 15.08 14.92 -12.77
C ASP A 23 14.61 16.31 -13.23
N GLU A 24 13.37 16.42 -13.72
CA GLU A 24 12.82 17.65 -14.30
C GLU A 24 12.17 18.57 -13.25
N SER A 25 11.80 18.06 -12.08
CA SER A 25 11.07 18.81 -11.05
C SER A 25 11.84 18.86 -9.72
N PRO A 26 12.28 20.05 -9.26
CA PRO A 26 12.94 20.18 -7.96
C PRO A 26 11.98 19.93 -6.78
N ARG A 27 10.67 19.74 -7.05
CA ARG A 27 9.65 19.46 -6.04
C ARG A 27 9.43 17.97 -5.80
N VAL A 28 10.06 17.09 -6.56
CA VAL A 28 9.88 15.64 -6.47
C VAL A 28 11.23 14.98 -6.21
N ARG A 29 11.24 13.98 -5.34
CA ARG A 29 12.42 13.15 -5.07
C ARG A 29 12.00 11.68 -5.07
N LEU A 30 12.76 10.83 -5.74
CA LEU A 30 12.60 9.39 -5.57
C LEU A 30 13.25 8.95 -4.27
N ILE A 31 12.53 8.12 -3.51
CA ILE A 31 13.01 7.55 -2.26
C ILE A 31 13.46 6.12 -2.53
N SER A 32 14.77 5.93 -2.50
CA SER A 32 15.43 4.65 -2.68
C SER A 32 16.33 4.28 -1.49
N SER A 33 16.61 5.20 -0.57
CA SER A 33 17.36 4.88 0.64
C SER A 33 16.79 5.59 1.87
N HIS A 34 17.27 5.20 3.04
CA HIS A 34 17.06 5.91 4.29
C HIS A 34 17.52 7.36 4.16
N GLY A 35 18.68 7.60 3.51
CA GLY A 35 19.16 8.95 3.20
C GLY A 35 18.17 9.77 2.37
N ASP A 36 17.60 9.20 1.30
CA ASP A 36 16.61 9.90 0.47
C ASP A 36 15.36 10.27 1.27
N LEU A 37 14.90 9.37 2.16
CA LEU A 37 13.75 9.60 3.02
C LEU A 37 14.01 10.77 3.98
N GLU A 38 15.11 10.74 4.73
CA GLU A 38 15.42 11.79 5.71
C GLU A 38 15.68 13.14 5.04
N GLU A 39 16.36 13.17 3.89
CA GLU A 39 16.53 14.40 3.12
C GLU A 39 15.19 14.96 2.64
N THR A 40 14.27 14.10 2.18
CA THR A 40 12.92 14.52 1.80
C THR A 40 12.21 15.14 3.00
N LEU A 41 12.20 14.45 4.14
CA LEU A 41 11.50 14.90 5.35
C LEU A 41 12.06 16.23 5.87
N HIS A 42 13.38 16.42 5.83
CA HIS A 42 13.99 17.69 6.24
C HIS A 42 13.50 18.88 5.41
N THR A 43 13.13 18.68 4.13
CA THR A 43 12.58 19.78 3.31
C THR A 43 11.23 20.31 3.81
N TRP A 44 10.49 19.51 4.59
CA TRP A 44 9.21 19.90 5.20
C TRP A 44 9.38 20.80 6.43
N GLU A 45 10.60 20.96 6.95
CA GLU A 45 10.93 21.96 7.97
C GLU A 45 11.17 23.35 7.36
N GLY A 46 11.34 23.43 6.03
CA GLY A 46 11.62 24.65 5.29
C GLY A 46 10.44 25.16 4.45
N GLU A 47 10.73 26.14 3.58
CA GLU A 47 9.71 26.80 2.75
C GLU A 47 9.40 26.07 1.44
N ASN A 48 10.21 25.08 1.06
CA ASN A 48 10.12 24.37 -0.22
C ASN A 48 10.05 22.85 -0.03
N PRO A 49 8.94 22.30 0.50
CA PRO A 49 8.81 20.87 0.71
C PRO A 49 8.84 20.11 -0.61
N GLN A 50 9.59 19.01 -0.61
CA GLN A 50 9.62 18.02 -1.69
C GLN A 50 8.60 16.91 -1.42
N VAL A 51 7.95 16.44 -2.48
CA VAL A 51 7.15 15.23 -2.47
C VAL A 51 8.06 14.03 -2.73
N GLY A 52 8.14 13.13 -1.77
CA GLY A 52 8.83 11.85 -1.91
C GLY A 52 7.98 10.85 -2.68
N ILE A 53 8.58 10.15 -3.63
CA ILE A 53 7.97 9.03 -4.36
C ILE A 53 8.79 7.79 -4.07
N LEU A 54 8.20 6.81 -3.38
CA LEU A 54 8.79 5.50 -3.16
C LEU A 54 8.17 4.52 -4.17
N PRO A 55 8.93 4.01 -5.16
CA PRO A 55 8.37 3.11 -6.17
C PRO A 55 8.05 1.73 -5.59
N ILE A 56 6.81 1.28 -5.76
CA ILE A 56 6.33 -0.08 -5.49
C ILE A 56 5.65 -0.61 -6.76
N LEU A 57 5.81 -1.91 -7.03
CA LEU A 57 5.21 -2.56 -8.17
C LEU A 57 3.90 -3.26 -7.77
N GLU A 58 2.76 -2.78 -8.25
CA GLU A 58 1.46 -3.43 -8.03
C GLU A 58 1.25 -4.57 -9.03
N GLY A 59 1.57 -5.80 -8.61
CA GLY A 59 1.56 -6.97 -9.46
C GLY A 59 2.92 -7.23 -10.13
N ALA A 60 3.46 -8.43 -9.91
CA ALA A 60 4.81 -8.77 -10.35
C ALA A 60 4.92 -9.18 -11.83
N ASP A 61 3.88 -9.00 -12.66
CA ASP A 61 3.91 -9.33 -14.09
C ASP A 61 5.08 -8.71 -14.89
N PRO A 62 5.56 -7.48 -14.58
CA PRO A 62 6.75 -6.90 -15.20
C PRO A 62 8.08 -7.61 -14.87
N ILE A 63 8.12 -8.42 -13.82
CA ILE A 63 9.28 -9.24 -13.44
C ILE A 63 9.16 -10.56 -14.19
N ARG A 64 9.96 -10.77 -15.24
CA ARG A 64 9.80 -11.96 -16.10
C ARG A 64 10.32 -13.21 -15.42
N GLU A 65 11.39 -13.08 -14.65
CA GLU A 65 12.01 -14.12 -13.83
C GLU A 65 12.47 -13.54 -12.48
N PRO A 66 12.48 -14.33 -11.38
CA PRO A 66 12.81 -13.85 -10.05
C PRO A 66 14.11 -13.05 -9.94
N ALA A 67 15.15 -13.45 -10.67
CA ALA A 67 16.44 -12.77 -10.68
C ALA A 67 16.37 -11.31 -11.18
N GLU A 68 15.38 -10.95 -12.00
CA GLU A 68 15.22 -9.57 -12.47
C GLU A 68 14.85 -8.61 -11.33
N ALA A 69 14.36 -9.08 -10.18
CA ALA A 69 14.06 -8.21 -9.05
C ALA A 69 15.27 -7.36 -8.62
N GLU A 70 16.51 -7.86 -8.82
CA GLU A 70 17.75 -7.13 -8.57
C GLU A 70 17.85 -5.88 -9.46
N MET A 71 17.62 -6.00 -10.78
CA MET A 71 17.67 -4.84 -11.67
C MET A 71 16.56 -3.82 -11.35
N TRP A 72 15.38 -4.26 -10.88
CA TRP A 72 14.33 -3.33 -10.46
C TRP A 72 14.71 -2.60 -9.17
N PHE A 73 15.31 -3.31 -8.21
CA PHE A 73 15.83 -2.74 -6.98
C PHE A 73 16.93 -1.70 -7.25
N GLU A 74 17.89 -1.99 -8.12
CA GLU A 74 18.94 -1.06 -8.55
C GLU A 74 18.37 0.21 -9.19
N ARG A 75 17.23 0.09 -9.87
CA ARG A 75 16.49 1.21 -10.46
C ARG A 75 15.59 1.95 -9.46
N GLY A 76 15.68 1.64 -8.17
CA GLY A 76 14.99 2.36 -7.09
C GLY A 76 13.67 1.73 -6.64
N LEU A 77 13.29 0.54 -7.13
CA LEU A 77 12.09 -0.16 -6.64
C LEU A 77 12.29 -0.60 -5.18
N ARG A 78 11.31 -0.36 -4.31
CA ARG A 78 11.38 -0.69 -2.88
C ARG A 78 10.28 -1.62 -2.36
N GLY A 79 9.32 -1.98 -3.20
CA GLY A 79 8.40 -3.06 -2.87
C GLY A 79 7.74 -3.68 -4.10
N ILE A 80 7.20 -4.89 -3.91
CA ILE A 80 6.50 -5.66 -4.93
C ILE A 80 5.26 -6.30 -4.31
N GLY A 81 4.11 -6.09 -4.94
CA GLY A 81 2.94 -6.95 -4.80
C GLY A 81 3.03 -8.11 -5.79
N LEU A 82 2.96 -9.35 -5.30
CA LEU A 82 3.19 -10.52 -6.18
C LEU A 82 2.09 -10.70 -7.23
N ALA A 83 0.87 -10.22 -6.97
CA ALA A 83 -0.25 -10.34 -7.87
C ALA A 83 -1.15 -9.10 -7.82
N TRP A 84 -1.93 -8.92 -8.88
CA TRP A 84 -3.12 -8.07 -8.86
C TRP A 84 -4.38 -8.94 -8.87
N ARG A 85 -5.56 -8.35 -9.11
CA ARG A 85 -6.86 -9.05 -9.09
C ARG A 85 -6.89 -10.39 -9.84
N ALA A 86 -6.25 -10.48 -11.01
CA ALA A 86 -6.27 -11.69 -11.83
C ALA A 86 -5.24 -12.76 -11.43
N GLY A 87 -4.49 -12.55 -10.34
CA GLY A 87 -3.27 -13.30 -10.07
C GLY A 87 -2.11 -12.84 -10.94
N SER A 88 -1.01 -13.57 -10.86
CA SER A 88 0.16 -13.45 -11.75
C SER A 88 0.79 -14.84 -11.91
N ARG A 89 1.94 -14.91 -12.60
CA ARG A 89 2.77 -16.13 -12.62
C ARG A 89 3.36 -16.51 -11.25
N TYR A 90 3.31 -15.60 -10.27
CA TYR A 90 3.93 -15.77 -8.96
C TYR A 90 2.91 -16.15 -7.87
N ALA A 91 1.68 -15.64 -7.95
CA ALA A 91 0.68 -15.87 -6.91
C ALA A 91 -0.76 -15.75 -7.43
N GLY A 92 -1.69 -16.39 -6.72
CA GLY A 92 -3.13 -16.11 -6.87
C GLY A 92 -3.50 -14.75 -6.29
N GLY A 93 -4.46 -14.09 -6.93
CA GLY A 93 -4.98 -12.77 -6.55
C GLY A 93 -6.43 -12.82 -6.09
N ASP A 94 -6.94 -11.72 -5.55
CA ASP A 94 -8.28 -11.65 -4.93
C ASP A 94 -9.46 -11.95 -5.88
N GLY A 95 -9.27 -11.84 -7.20
CA GLY A 95 -10.26 -12.18 -8.23
C GLY A 95 -10.03 -13.54 -8.89
N GLN A 96 -8.84 -14.13 -8.70
CA GLN A 96 -8.50 -15.50 -9.11
C GLN A 96 -7.66 -16.15 -8.00
N PRO A 97 -8.32 -16.66 -6.94
CA PRO A 97 -7.64 -17.19 -5.78
C PRO A 97 -6.71 -18.35 -6.09
N GLY A 98 -5.61 -18.43 -5.34
CA GLY A 98 -4.58 -19.44 -5.53
C GLY A 98 -3.39 -19.21 -4.61
N ARG A 99 -2.57 -20.24 -4.46
CA ARG A 99 -1.34 -20.22 -3.64
C ARG A 99 -0.20 -19.52 -4.38
N LEU A 100 0.93 -19.40 -3.69
CA LEU A 100 2.20 -19.08 -4.35
C LEU A 100 2.59 -20.21 -5.32
N THR A 101 3.11 -19.83 -6.48
CA THR A 101 3.77 -20.78 -7.41
C THR A 101 5.20 -21.04 -6.95
N ASP A 102 5.90 -21.99 -7.56
CA ASP A 102 7.32 -22.23 -7.26
C ASP A 102 8.17 -20.99 -7.56
N SER A 103 7.95 -20.35 -8.71
CA SER A 103 8.61 -19.08 -9.03
C SER A 103 8.21 -17.95 -8.07
N GLY A 104 7.00 -17.98 -7.51
CA GLY A 104 6.58 -17.01 -6.48
C GLY A 104 7.35 -17.17 -5.19
N ARG A 105 7.62 -18.41 -4.77
CA ARG A 105 8.47 -18.70 -3.60
C ARG A 105 9.90 -18.25 -3.84
N GLU A 106 10.45 -18.51 -5.03
CA GLU A 106 11.79 -18.04 -5.41
C GLU A 106 11.87 -16.50 -5.42
N LEU A 107 10.86 -15.82 -5.98
CA LEU A 107 10.80 -14.35 -5.96
C LEU A 107 10.77 -13.79 -4.53
N LEU A 108 10.03 -14.42 -3.60
CA LEU A 108 10.06 -14.02 -2.19
C LEU A 108 11.46 -14.16 -1.56
N GLU A 109 12.21 -15.20 -1.90
CA GLU A 109 13.59 -15.37 -1.42
C GLU A 109 14.52 -14.27 -1.97
N VAL A 110 14.42 -13.96 -3.26
CA VAL A 110 15.19 -12.87 -3.89
C VAL A 110 14.82 -11.52 -3.25
N MET A 111 13.53 -11.24 -3.09
CA MET A 111 13.06 -10.01 -2.44
C MET A 111 13.60 -9.86 -1.02
N ALA A 112 13.60 -10.95 -0.24
CA ALA A 112 14.09 -10.92 1.14
C ALA A 112 15.60 -10.63 1.19
N ASN A 113 16.37 -11.19 0.26
CA ASN A 113 17.82 -10.93 0.17
C ASN A 113 18.14 -9.49 -0.25
N LEU A 114 17.29 -8.87 -1.07
CA LEU A 114 17.44 -7.48 -1.52
C LEU A 114 16.92 -6.45 -0.49
N GLY A 115 16.11 -6.88 0.48
CA GLY A 115 15.39 -5.96 1.38
C GLY A 115 14.20 -5.26 0.73
N LEU A 116 13.63 -5.85 -0.33
CA LEU A 116 12.38 -5.35 -0.93
C LEU A 116 11.19 -5.61 0.00
N MET A 117 10.26 -4.65 0.10
CA MET A 117 9.01 -4.87 0.80
C MET A 117 8.06 -5.78 0.00
N LEU A 118 7.38 -6.69 0.70
CA LEU A 118 6.26 -7.42 0.14
C LEU A 118 4.96 -6.65 0.40
N ASP A 119 4.27 -6.26 -0.67
CA ASP A 119 2.91 -5.74 -0.57
C ASP A 119 1.89 -6.87 -0.73
N VAL A 120 1.07 -7.09 0.28
CA VAL A 120 0.06 -8.16 0.27
C VAL A 120 -1.29 -7.71 -0.29
N SER A 121 -1.45 -6.43 -0.61
CA SER A 121 -2.65 -5.93 -1.28
C SER A 121 -2.88 -6.71 -2.57
N HIS A 122 -4.14 -7.05 -2.85
CA HIS A 122 -4.56 -7.93 -3.95
C HIS A 122 -4.21 -9.42 -3.88
N LEU A 123 -3.40 -9.88 -2.92
CA LEU A 123 -3.18 -11.32 -2.77
C LEU A 123 -4.46 -12.04 -2.36
N ALA A 124 -4.63 -13.26 -2.89
CA ALA A 124 -5.61 -14.18 -2.34
C ALA A 124 -5.25 -14.57 -0.92
N GLU A 125 -6.23 -14.98 -0.12
CA GLU A 125 -5.99 -15.38 1.28
C GLU A 125 -4.98 -16.54 1.36
N GLU A 126 -5.04 -17.50 0.43
CA GLU A 126 -4.11 -18.63 0.42
C GLU A 126 -2.66 -18.22 0.12
N SER A 127 -2.43 -17.31 -0.83
CA SER A 127 -1.09 -16.81 -1.14
C SER A 127 -0.57 -15.85 -0.08
N LEU A 128 -1.43 -15.01 0.50
CA LEU A 128 -1.09 -14.11 1.61
C LEU A 128 -0.64 -14.90 2.83
N GLN A 129 -1.43 -15.89 3.28
CA GLN A 129 -1.12 -16.67 4.48
C GLN A 129 0.20 -17.45 4.29
N GLU A 130 0.42 -18.01 3.09
CA GLU A 130 1.68 -18.68 2.74
C GLU A 130 2.87 -17.72 2.68
N ALA A 131 2.68 -16.49 2.20
CA ALA A 131 3.73 -15.48 2.15
C ALA A 131 4.10 -15.00 3.56
N LEU A 132 3.12 -14.81 4.45
CA LEU A 132 3.37 -14.48 5.87
C LEU A 132 4.19 -15.56 6.59
N ASP A 133 4.04 -16.83 6.21
CA ASP A 133 4.83 -17.94 6.78
C ASP A 133 6.26 -18.01 6.23
N ARG A 134 6.49 -17.54 5.00
CA ARG A 134 7.75 -17.76 4.26
C ARG A 134 8.65 -16.54 4.17
N PHE A 135 8.06 -15.39 3.92
CA PHE A 135 8.81 -14.19 3.60
C PHE A 135 9.40 -13.60 4.86
N ALA A 136 10.73 -13.49 4.93
CA ALA A 136 11.45 -12.99 6.10
C ALA A 136 11.63 -11.46 6.11
N GLY A 137 11.36 -10.79 4.99
CA GLY A 137 11.54 -9.34 4.85
C GLY A 137 10.35 -8.51 5.37
N PRO A 138 10.38 -7.19 5.13
CA PRO A 138 9.36 -6.25 5.56
C PRO A 138 8.05 -6.39 4.75
N ILE A 139 6.91 -6.38 5.43
CA ILE A 139 5.59 -6.59 4.83
C ILE A 139 4.75 -5.34 4.98
N ILE A 140 3.98 -5.01 3.95
CA ILE A 140 2.99 -3.94 3.96
C ILE A 140 1.67 -4.46 3.38
N ALA A 141 0.56 -3.86 3.77
CA ALA A 141 -0.69 -3.90 3.00
C ALA A 141 -0.96 -2.45 2.56
N SER A 142 -0.39 -2.05 1.43
CA SER A 142 -0.34 -0.63 1.02
C SER A 142 -1.73 0.02 0.88
N HIS A 143 -2.74 -0.71 0.40
CA HIS A 143 -4.14 -0.28 0.26
C HIS A 143 -5.09 -1.44 0.48
N SER A 144 -5.65 -1.60 1.69
CA SER A 144 -6.63 -2.64 2.01
C SER A 144 -7.58 -2.20 3.12
N ASN A 145 -8.82 -2.70 3.15
CA ASN A 145 -9.78 -2.43 4.24
C ASN A 145 -10.12 -3.71 5.04
N PRO A 146 -10.63 -3.56 6.27
CA PRO A 146 -11.11 -4.69 7.06
C PRO A 146 -12.36 -5.32 6.45
N ARG A 147 -12.38 -6.65 6.37
CA ARG A 147 -13.51 -7.45 5.89
C ARG A 147 -14.76 -7.28 6.74
N ALA A 148 -14.62 -6.83 7.98
CA ALA A 148 -15.73 -6.45 8.86
C ALA A 148 -16.56 -5.26 8.32
N ARG A 149 -16.00 -4.44 7.41
CA ARG A 149 -16.72 -3.32 6.77
C ARG A 149 -17.48 -3.77 5.53
N VAL A 150 -16.79 -4.48 4.65
CA VAL A 150 -17.34 -5.04 3.42
C VAL A 150 -16.82 -6.45 3.26
N GLU A 151 -17.73 -7.40 3.08
CA GLU A 151 -17.34 -8.79 2.86
C GLU A 151 -16.80 -8.97 1.43
N GLY A 152 -15.65 -9.63 1.29
CA GLY A 152 -15.10 -9.94 -0.02
C GLY A 152 -13.63 -10.36 0.01
N PRO A 153 -13.13 -10.97 -1.08
CA PRO A 153 -11.77 -11.47 -1.16
C PRO A 153 -10.71 -10.36 -1.20
N ARG A 154 -11.09 -9.13 -1.58
CA ARG A 154 -10.22 -7.95 -1.57
C ARG A 154 -9.87 -7.45 -0.15
N GLN A 155 -10.71 -7.79 0.83
CA GLN A 155 -10.62 -7.25 2.18
C GLN A 155 -9.98 -8.25 3.14
N LEU A 156 -9.30 -7.72 4.16
CA LEU A 156 -8.54 -8.52 5.12
C LEU A 156 -9.41 -8.94 6.31
N SER A 157 -9.43 -10.22 6.64
CA SER A 157 -10.03 -10.72 7.88
C SER A 157 -9.26 -10.24 9.10
N ASP A 158 -9.93 -10.20 10.25
CA ASP A 158 -9.28 -9.84 11.52
C ASP A 158 -8.07 -10.74 11.83
N GLU A 159 -8.12 -12.01 11.42
CA GLU A 159 -6.99 -12.92 11.55
C GLU A 159 -5.79 -12.49 10.72
N MET A 160 -5.99 -12.16 9.44
CA MET A 160 -4.92 -11.66 8.58
C MET A 160 -4.37 -10.33 9.09
N ILE A 161 -5.23 -9.44 9.59
CA ILE A 161 -4.82 -8.18 10.20
C ILE A 161 -3.89 -8.41 11.41
N ARG A 162 -4.26 -9.33 12.32
CA ARG A 162 -3.38 -9.69 13.45
C ARG A 162 -2.04 -10.25 13.00
N ARG A 163 -2.04 -11.19 12.05
CA ARG A 163 -0.80 -11.78 11.54
C ARG A 163 0.09 -10.76 10.83
N LEU A 164 -0.48 -9.78 10.15
CA LEU A 164 0.27 -8.66 9.58
C LEU A 164 0.90 -7.79 10.67
N ALA A 165 0.13 -7.46 11.71
CA ALA A 165 0.63 -6.70 12.86
C ALA A 165 1.77 -7.43 13.60
N GLU A 166 1.64 -8.75 13.82
CA GLU A 166 2.70 -9.59 14.39
C GLU A 166 4.01 -9.54 13.59
N ARG A 167 3.93 -9.20 12.30
CA ARG A 167 5.06 -9.04 11.37
C ARG A 167 5.56 -7.60 11.27
N GLY A 168 5.04 -6.68 12.09
CA GLY A 168 5.43 -5.26 12.06
C GLY A 168 4.79 -4.45 10.93
N ALA A 169 3.88 -5.05 10.16
CA ALA A 169 3.33 -4.44 8.95
C ALA A 169 2.43 -3.24 9.26
N VAL A 170 2.31 -2.35 8.28
CA VAL A 170 1.32 -1.26 8.26
C VAL A 170 0.29 -1.55 7.17
N MET A 171 -0.99 -1.40 7.54
CA MET A 171 -2.14 -1.53 6.64
C MET A 171 -2.69 -0.14 6.30
N GLY A 172 -2.62 0.26 5.03
CA GLY A 172 -3.16 1.50 4.52
C GLY A 172 -4.65 1.39 4.22
N ILE A 173 -5.49 2.18 4.90
CA ILE A 173 -6.95 2.18 4.69
C ILE A 173 -7.33 3.00 3.47
N VAL A 174 -8.23 2.43 2.67
CA VAL A 174 -8.69 2.97 1.38
C VAL A 174 -10.01 3.74 1.54
N PRO A 175 -10.04 5.05 1.22
CA PRO A 175 -11.25 5.87 1.14
C PRO A 175 -12.00 5.60 -0.17
N PHE A 176 -12.44 4.36 -0.38
CA PHE A 176 -13.20 3.94 -1.57
C PHE A 176 -14.55 3.35 -1.17
N ASN A 177 -15.65 3.95 -1.63
CA ASN A 177 -17.00 3.64 -1.15
C ASN A 177 -17.39 2.14 -1.28
N PRO A 178 -17.08 1.44 -2.40
CA PRO A 178 -17.29 -0.01 -2.48
C PRO A 178 -16.57 -0.83 -1.41
N PHE A 179 -15.49 -0.32 -0.82
CA PHE A 179 -14.71 -1.00 0.23
C PHE A 179 -15.12 -0.57 1.65
N LEU A 180 -16.04 0.40 1.77
CA LEU A 180 -16.48 0.97 3.04
C LEU A 180 -17.96 0.71 3.31
N LYS A 181 -18.78 0.56 2.27
CA LYS A 181 -20.22 0.34 2.37
C LYS A 181 -20.66 -0.81 1.49
N ASN A 182 -21.19 -1.86 2.13
CA ASN A 182 -21.77 -3.01 1.46
C ASN A 182 -22.84 -2.58 0.45
N GLY A 183 -22.70 -3.06 -0.79
CA GLY A 183 -23.66 -2.85 -1.86
C GLY A 183 -23.59 -1.49 -2.55
N TRP A 184 -22.68 -0.59 -2.16
CA TRP A 184 -22.47 0.68 -2.88
C TRP A 184 -21.94 0.42 -4.30
N ARG A 185 -22.48 1.12 -5.28
CA ARG A 185 -22.12 1.02 -6.71
C ARG A 185 -21.79 2.38 -7.28
N LYS A 186 -20.96 2.41 -8.33
CA LYS A 186 -20.66 3.65 -9.06
C LYS A 186 -21.95 4.33 -9.52
N GLY A 187 -22.14 5.58 -9.13
CA GLY A 187 -23.34 6.37 -9.38
C GLY A 187 -24.31 6.47 -8.20
N ASP A 188 -24.12 5.64 -7.16
CA ASP A 188 -24.86 5.80 -5.91
C ASP A 188 -24.44 7.10 -5.19
N PRO A 189 -25.35 7.74 -4.43
CA PRO A 189 -25.02 8.90 -3.63
C PRO A 189 -23.87 8.60 -2.64
N ARG A 190 -23.02 9.61 -2.43
CA ARG A 190 -21.95 9.59 -1.40
C ARG A 190 -22.51 9.83 0.01
N ASP A 191 -23.78 10.23 0.13
CA ASP A 191 -24.41 10.57 1.39
C ASP A 191 -24.31 9.43 2.43
N GLY A 192 -23.83 9.79 3.62
CA GLY A 192 -23.64 8.87 4.73
C GLY A 192 -22.36 8.04 4.70
N ILE A 193 -21.46 8.24 3.72
CA ILE A 193 -20.07 7.75 3.76
C ILE A 193 -19.16 8.98 3.84
N THR A 194 -18.44 9.16 4.94
CA THR A 194 -17.64 10.36 5.21
C THR A 194 -16.26 9.99 5.77
N ALA A 195 -15.46 10.99 6.15
CA ALA A 195 -14.23 10.79 6.93
C ALA A 195 -14.46 9.91 8.18
N ALA A 196 -15.61 10.03 8.85
CA ALA A 196 -15.95 9.17 10.00
C ALA A 196 -16.09 7.68 9.61
N THR A 197 -16.53 7.37 8.40
CA THR A 197 -16.61 5.97 7.92
C THR A 197 -15.22 5.38 7.74
N VAL A 198 -14.26 6.18 7.23
CA VAL A 198 -12.86 5.77 7.06
C VAL A 198 -12.16 5.69 8.41
N ALA A 199 -12.35 6.67 9.29
CA ALA A 199 -11.87 6.64 10.67
C ALA A 199 -12.39 5.41 11.43
N GLY A 200 -13.63 4.99 11.20
CA GLY A 200 -14.15 3.73 11.72
C GLY A 200 -13.40 2.50 11.19
N ALA A 201 -13.01 2.47 9.92
CA ALA A 201 -12.20 1.37 9.38
C ALA A 201 -10.79 1.34 10.01
N ILE A 202 -10.17 2.50 10.22
CA ILE A 202 -8.91 2.65 10.96
C ILE A 202 -9.07 2.11 12.39
N ASP A 203 -10.09 2.59 13.11
CA ASP A 203 -10.37 2.18 14.49
C ASP A 203 -10.59 0.67 14.62
N HIS A 204 -11.26 0.05 13.66
CA HIS A 204 -11.42 -1.41 13.64
C HIS A 204 -10.07 -2.14 13.62
N VAL A 205 -9.11 -1.68 12.81
CA VAL A 205 -7.75 -2.26 12.79
C VAL A 205 -7.10 -2.09 14.17
N CYS A 206 -7.18 -0.90 14.76
CA CYS A 206 -6.64 -0.64 16.09
C CYS A 206 -7.25 -1.57 17.15
N GLN A 207 -8.57 -1.80 17.13
CA GLN A 207 -9.24 -2.70 18.08
C GLN A 207 -8.88 -4.18 17.86
N VAL A 208 -8.67 -4.61 16.61
CA VAL A 208 -8.29 -5.99 16.29
C VAL A 208 -6.89 -6.32 16.79
N VAL A 209 -5.97 -5.37 16.67
CA VAL A 209 -4.55 -5.51 17.02
C VAL A 209 -4.30 -5.18 18.50
N GLY A 210 -5.00 -4.18 19.04
CA GLY A 210 -4.83 -3.68 20.40
C GLY A 210 -3.95 -2.45 20.53
N ASP A 211 -3.50 -1.86 19.43
CA ASP A 211 -2.72 -0.61 19.36
C ASP A 211 -2.90 0.09 17.99
N ASP A 212 -2.33 1.28 17.84
CA ASP A 212 -2.40 2.10 16.61
C ASP A 212 -1.17 2.01 15.69
N LEU A 213 -0.20 1.14 15.95
CA LEU A 213 1.10 1.12 15.23
C LEU A 213 1.05 0.51 13.83
N HIS A 214 -0.03 -0.19 13.50
CA HIS A 214 -0.16 -1.09 12.36
C HIS A 214 -1.16 -0.62 11.29
N VAL A 215 -1.61 0.64 11.37
CA VAL A 215 -2.59 1.21 10.44
C VAL A 215 -2.12 2.57 9.94
N GLY A 216 -2.46 2.88 8.69
CA GLY A 216 -2.14 4.17 8.08
C GLY A 216 -3.06 4.49 6.91
N LEU A 217 -2.65 5.45 6.09
CA LEU A 217 -3.36 5.84 4.87
C LEU A 217 -2.88 5.03 3.67
N GLY A 218 -3.83 4.55 2.85
CA GLY A 218 -3.56 3.84 1.59
C GLY A 218 -4.60 4.24 0.56
N SER A 219 -4.52 5.46 0.02
CA SER A 219 -5.69 6.10 -0.59
C SER A 219 -6.21 5.43 -1.86
N ASP A 220 -5.33 4.73 -2.58
CA ASP A 220 -5.62 4.18 -3.92
C ASP A 220 -6.13 5.26 -4.90
N PHE A 221 -5.79 6.53 -4.66
CA PHE A 221 -6.20 7.63 -5.53
C PHE A 221 -5.55 7.49 -6.91
N ASP A 222 -6.34 7.80 -7.94
CA ASP A 222 -6.04 7.52 -9.35
C ASP A 222 -5.88 6.03 -9.71
N GLY A 223 -6.19 5.10 -8.78
CA GLY A 223 -6.18 3.64 -8.95
C GLY A 223 -7.32 3.06 -9.81
N GLY A 224 -7.98 3.88 -10.63
CA GLY A 224 -9.09 3.46 -11.51
C GLY A 224 -10.48 3.88 -11.05
N PHE A 225 -10.59 4.72 -10.02
CA PHE A 225 -11.82 5.41 -9.62
C PHE A 225 -11.57 6.91 -9.41
N GLY A 226 -12.61 7.72 -9.58
CA GLY A 226 -12.56 9.16 -9.31
C GLY A 226 -13.26 9.53 -8.01
N ALA A 227 -13.24 10.83 -7.70
CA ALA A 227 -13.85 11.42 -6.50
C ALA A 227 -15.34 11.06 -6.35
N GLU A 228 -16.05 10.71 -7.43
CA GLU A 228 -17.43 10.24 -7.37
C GLU A 228 -17.60 8.93 -6.56
N SER A 229 -16.52 8.16 -6.42
CA SER A 229 -16.50 6.91 -5.66
C SER A 229 -15.75 6.99 -4.33
N ALA A 230 -15.26 8.17 -3.97
CA ALA A 230 -14.69 8.44 -2.65
C ALA A 230 -15.79 8.87 -1.65
N PRO A 231 -15.57 8.74 -0.33
CA PRO A 231 -16.46 9.28 0.69
C PRO A 231 -16.74 10.77 0.49
N ALA A 232 -17.92 11.24 0.89
CA ALA A 232 -18.29 12.65 0.84
C ALA A 232 -17.27 13.50 1.62
N GLY A 233 -16.82 14.59 0.98
CA GLY A 233 -15.80 15.48 1.54
C GLY A 233 -14.36 15.13 1.15
N PHE A 234 -14.12 13.99 0.50
CA PHE A 234 -12.84 13.68 -0.16
C PHE A 234 -12.96 13.93 -1.67
N ASP A 235 -12.63 15.15 -2.09
CA ASP A 235 -12.66 15.53 -3.51
C ASP A 235 -11.24 15.66 -4.08
N THR A 236 -10.25 15.89 -3.21
CA THR A 236 -8.83 15.99 -3.56
C THR A 236 -7.96 15.32 -2.50
N ILE A 237 -6.67 15.11 -2.83
CA ILE A 237 -5.67 14.60 -1.87
C ILE A 237 -5.57 15.46 -0.60
N ALA A 238 -5.83 16.77 -0.72
CA ALA A 238 -5.75 17.71 0.39
C ALA A 238 -6.84 17.46 1.45
N ASP A 239 -7.91 16.74 1.10
CA ASP A 239 -9.00 16.46 2.03
C ASP A 239 -8.70 15.30 2.98
N LEU A 240 -7.65 14.49 2.73
CA LEU A 240 -7.28 13.37 3.61
C LEU A 240 -6.98 13.83 5.05
N GLN A 241 -6.54 15.07 5.24
CA GLN A 241 -6.30 15.66 6.57
C GLN A 241 -7.56 15.69 7.45
N ARG A 242 -8.77 15.67 6.87
CA ARG A 242 -10.04 15.60 7.62
C ARG A 242 -10.19 14.30 8.42
N LEU A 243 -9.37 13.28 8.13
CA LEU A 243 -9.30 12.07 8.94
C LEU A 243 -8.79 12.35 10.35
N GLY A 244 -7.93 13.37 10.52
CA GLY A 244 -7.47 13.79 11.86
C GLY A 244 -8.62 14.25 12.74
N ASP A 245 -9.50 15.11 12.20
CA ASP A 245 -10.69 15.57 12.92
C ASP A 245 -11.63 14.41 13.27
N ALA A 246 -11.87 13.51 12.30
CA ALA A 246 -12.74 12.35 12.51
C ALA A 246 -12.20 11.36 13.58
N LEU A 247 -10.88 11.13 13.61
CA LEU A 247 -10.23 10.31 14.64
C LEU A 247 -10.26 11.00 16.01
N SER A 248 -10.06 12.32 16.04
CA SER A 248 -10.16 13.12 17.27
C SER A 248 -11.57 13.04 17.89
N GLU A 249 -12.62 13.13 17.07
CA GLU A 249 -14.01 12.93 17.49
C GLU A 249 -14.27 11.52 18.07
N MET A 250 -13.49 10.52 17.64
CA MET A 250 -13.53 9.15 18.18
C MET A 250 -12.68 8.96 19.45
N GLY A 251 -11.96 9.99 19.90
CA GLY A 251 -11.16 10.00 21.12
C GLY A 251 -9.68 9.65 20.96
N TYR A 252 -9.17 9.59 19.72
CA TYR A 252 -7.74 9.42 19.48
C TYR A 252 -6.96 10.69 19.87
N GLY A 253 -5.83 10.51 20.55
CA GLY A 253 -4.93 11.62 20.91
C GLY A 253 -4.13 12.14 19.72
N GLU A 254 -3.55 13.34 19.85
CA GLU A 254 -2.76 13.97 18.80
C GLU A 254 -1.59 13.10 18.30
N GLU A 255 -0.90 12.41 19.21
CA GLU A 255 0.20 11.49 18.88
C GLU A 255 -0.26 10.30 18.03
N GLN A 256 -1.40 9.69 18.39
CA GLN A 256 -1.96 8.56 17.65
C GLN A 256 -2.47 9.01 16.28
N ILE A 257 -3.09 10.19 16.19
CA ILE A 257 -3.52 10.77 14.92
C ILE A 257 -2.30 11.01 14.02
N ALA A 258 -1.22 11.61 14.54
CA ALA A 258 0.01 11.82 13.78
C ALA A 258 0.65 10.50 13.34
N ALA A 259 0.60 9.47 14.19
CA ALA A 259 1.08 8.12 13.86
C ALA A 259 0.29 7.52 12.68
N VAL A 260 -1.05 7.54 12.73
CA VAL A 260 -1.91 7.03 11.66
C VAL A 260 -1.75 7.82 10.35
N LEU A 261 -1.68 9.15 10.42
CA LEU A 261 -1.61 9.98 9.22
C LEU A 261 -0.26 9.88 8.49
N ALA A 262 0.83 9.61 9.21
CA ALA A 262 2.16 9.47 8.60
C ALA A 262 3.14 8.63 9.42
N GLY A 263 3.17 8.78 10.75
CA GLY A 263 4.24 8.25 11.60
C GLY A 263 4.47 6.74 11.48
N ASN A 264 3.42 5.94 11.34
CA ASN A 264 3.51 4.48 11.19
C ASN A 264 4.20 4.08 9.88
N TRP A 265 3.84 4.75 8.78
CA TRP A 265 4.53 4.56 7.50
C TRP A 265 5.99 4.99 7.60
N LEU A 266 6.26 6.16 8.17
CA LEU A 266 7.63 6.67 8.32
C LEU A 266 8.51 5.75 9.17
N ARG A 267 7.96 5.19 10.25
CA ARG A 267 8.63 4.17 11.08
C ARG A 267 9.00 2.95 10.24
N LEU A 268 8.02 2.37 9.55
CA LEU A 268 8.24 1.17 8.73
C LEU A 268 9.28 1.44 7.63
N LEU A 269 9.21 2.60 6.96
CA LEU A 269 10.15 2.96 5.90
C LEU A 269 11.58 3.13 6.44
N ARG A 270 11.77 3.76 7.60
CA ARG A 270 13.08 3.89 8.25
C ARG A 270 13.68 2.53 8.62
N GLU A 271 12.84 1.58 9.02
CA GLU A 271 13.27 0.22 9.38
C GLU A 271 13.56 -0.66 8.15
N SER A 272 13.00 -0.34 6.98
CA SER A 272 12.99 -1.21 5.81
C SER A 272 13.90 -0.73 4.66
N LEU A 273 14.14 0.57 4.55
CA LEU A 273 14.95 1.12 3.46
C LEU A 273 16.44 0.84 3.68
N PRO A 274 17.20 0.59 2.59
CA PRO A 274 18.65 0.45 2.68
C PRO A 274 19.29 1.81 3.06
N GLU A 275 20.49 1.75 3.64
CA GLU A 275 21.31 2.94 3.98
C GLU A 275 21.59 3.83 2.75
#